data_AF-A0A3D5URQ2-F1
#
_entry.id   AF-A0A3D5URQ2-F1
#
_cell.length_a   1.000
_cell.length_b   1.000
_cell.length_c   1.000
_cell.angle_alpha   90.00
_cell.angle_beta   90.00
_cell.angle_gamma   90.00
#
_symmetry.space_group_name_H-M   'P 1'
#
loop_
_entity.id
_entity.type
_entity.pdbx_description
1 polymer ?
#
loop_
_entity_poly.entity_id
_entity_poly.type
_entity_poly.pdbx_seq_one_letter_code
_entity_poly.pdbx_strand_id
1 'polypeptide(L)'
;IIFESLVTTIGGYLTNIVPMSLTMTPFSDSQWLGRNTIFFWAWHISWAPFMGIFIARISKGRTIREFMAGVLIVPSVLAIIWFSAFGGTALFVERFGAGGISELVLSEVDLALFATLAELPLSGITTVLALVLILIFFVTSADSASYVLGAMTSRGTVNPKMWVKLAWGFLIAGTASVLLLSGGGGLDALQTASIITALPFAIIMLVMIGSILIMFTKDLKEVQETKTEQQHRRFQKKIQRNILHRVKKDVKEEITEELSEEAYQEVKDQVYEQVKEDLYDEVKEEVYQDLKEEIVQEVKEEITQEVLEENTEDKPDNK
;
A
#
# COMPACT_ATOMS: atom_id res chain seq x y z
N ILE A 1 25.31 18.55 15.26
CA ILE A 1 25.69 17.50 14.26
C ILE A 1 24.51 16.63 13.83
N ILE A 2 23.98 15.69 14.62
CA ILE A 2 22.94 14.74 14.11
C ILE A 2 21.67 15.48 13.64
N PHE A 3 21.14 16.42 14.41
CA PHE A 3 19.99 17.23 14.00
C PHE A 3 20.26 18.08 12.75
N GLU A 4 21.44 18.70 12.65
CA GLU A 4 21.84 19.43 11.44
C GLU A 4 21.97 18.51 10.23
N SER A 5 22.54 17.32 10.42
CA SER A 5 22.64 16.28 9.40
C SER A 5 21.26 15.83 8.94
N LEU A 6 20.30 15.64 9.86
CA LEU A 6 18.92 15.29 9.51
C LEU A 6 18.28 16.33 8.60
N VAL A 7 18.34 17.61 8.98
CA VAL A 7 17.77 18.70 8.19
C VAL A 7 18.44 18.78 6.82
N THR A 8 19.77 18.61 6.77
CA THR A 8 20.54 18.63 5.53
C THR A 8 20.22 17.43 4.63
N THR A 9 20.08 16.23 5.19
CA THR A 9 19.70 15.00 4.46
C THR A 9 18.31 15.16 3.84
N ILE A 10 17.34 15.69 4.59
CA ILE A 10 15.98 15.92 4.08
C ILE A 10 16.00 16.93 2.94
N GLY A 11 16.61 18.09 3.13
CA GLY A 11 16.72 19.12 2.09
C GLY A 11 17.45 18.61 0.84
N GLY A 12 18.55 17.88 1.05
CA GLY A 12 19.32 17.26 -0.03
C GLY A 12 18.53 16.22 -0.80
N TYR A 13 17.77 15.35 -0.12
CA TYR A 13 16.91 14.36 -0.75
C TYR A 13 15.81 15.02 -1.58
N LEU A 14 15.07 15.97 -1.02
CA LEU A 14 13.99 16.67 -1.72
C LEU A 14 14.48 17.41 -2.97
N THR A 15 15.67 18.01 -2.90
CA THR A 15 16.27 18.74 -4.03
C THR A 15 16.72 17.80 -5.14
N ASN A 16 17.24 16.62 -4.77
CA ASN A 16 17.92 15.73 -5.72
C ASN A 16 17.10 14.48 -6.11
N ILE A 17 15.89 14.30 -5.58
CA ILE A 17 15.07 13.11 -5.86
C ILE A 17 14.83 12.92 -7.36
N VAL A 18 14.46 13.97 -8.09
CA VAL A 18 14.21 13.90 -9.54
C VAL A 18 15.48 13.60 -10.34
N PRO A 19 16.58 14.36 -10.22
CA PRO A 19 17.79 14.06 -11.00
C PRO A 19 18.39 12.69 -10.64
N MET A 20 18.41 12.29 -9.36
CA MET A 20 18.94 10.97 -8.97
C MET A 20 18.07 9.82 -9.47
N SER A 21 16.74 9.99 -9.54
CA SER A 21 15.83 8.96 -10.07
C SER A 21 16.01 8.70 -11.56
N LEU A 22 16.52 9.69 -12.31
CA LEU A 22 16.70 9.64 -13.76
C LEU A 22 18.18 9.58 -14.18
N THR A 23 19.09 9.37 -13.22
CA THR A 23 20.53 9.36 -13.50
C THR A 23 20.90 8.15 -14.35
N MET A 24 21.47 8.42 -15.52
CA MET A 24 22.09 7.44 -16.42
C MET A 24 23.45 7.96 -16.87
N THR A 25 24.38 7.04 -17.12
CA THR A 25 25.75 7.39 -17.51
C THR A 25 26.10 6.83 -18.91
N PRO A 26 25.47 7.33 -19.98
CA PRO A 26 25.65 6.76 -21.33
C PRO A 26 27.06 6.97 -21.90
N PHE A 27 27.83 7.92 -21.37
CA PHE A 27 29.16 8.29 -21.86
C PHE A 27 30.29 7.96 -20.87
N SER A 28 30.00 7.20 -19.82
CA SER A 28 31.01 6.72 -18.88
C SER A 28 30.66 5.31 -18.42
N ASP A 29 31.64 4.41 -18.36
CA ASP A 29 31.50 3.08 -17.75
C ASP A 29 31.37 3.22 -16.22
N SER A 30 30.22 3.69 -15.73
CA SER A 30 30.03 3.92 -14.30
C SER A 30 29.68 2.61 -13.59
N GLN A 31 30.72 1.87 -13.21
CA GLN A 31 30.58 0.75 -12.27
C GLN A 31 29.89 1.19 -10.97
N TRP A 32 30.00 2.48 -10.62
CA TRP A 32 29.34 3.07 -9.47
C TRP A 32 27.80 2.97 -9.55
N LEU A 33 27.20 3.28 -10.71
CA LEU A 33 25.74 3.19 -10.89
C LEU A 33 25.26 1.74 -10.77
N GLY A 34 26.04 0.81 -11.33
CA GLY A 34 25.80 -0.63 -11.23
C GLY A 34 25.84 -1.15 -9.79
N ARG A 35 26.93 -0.87 -9.06
CA ARG A 35 27.17 -1.34 -7.69
C ARG A 35 26.30 -0.68 -6.62
N ASN A 36 25.76 0.51 -6.90
CA ASN A 36 24.90 1.24 -5.97
C ASN A 36 23.45 1.22 -6.44
N THR A 37 23.05 2.18 -7.28
CA THR A 37 21.65 2.41 -7.64
C THR A 37 20.98 1.16 -8.23
N ILE A 38 21.58 0.55 -9.27
CA ILE A 38 21.00 -0.61 -9.95
C ILE A 38 20.96 -1.83 -9.02
N PHE A 39 22.03 -2.07 -8.25
CA PHE A 39 22.05 -3.12 -7.25
C PHE A 39 20.93 -2.96 -6.21
N PHE A 40 20.77 -1.78 -5.61
CA PHE A 40 19.71 -1.56 -4.62
C PHE A 40 18.32 -1.68 -5.25
N TRP A 41 18.08 -1.20 -6.47
CA TRP A 41 16.82 -1.47 -7.17
C TRP A 41 16.58 -2.98 -7.32
N ALA A 42 17.56 -3.71 -7.85
CA ALA A 42 17.45 -5.15 -8.01
C ALA A 42 17.18 -5.89 -6.69
N TRP A 43 17.89 -5.51 -5.62
CA TRP A 43 17.67 -6.06 -4.29
C TRP A 43 16.22 -5.83 -3.84
N HIS A 44 15.72 -4.59 -3.85
CA HIS A 44 14.34 -4.31 -3.42
C HIS A 44 13.31 -5.06 -4.27
N ILE A 45 13.52 -5.15 -5.59
CA ILE A 45 12.66 -5.91 -6.51
C ILE A 45 12.63 -7.38 -6.13
N SER A 46 13.78 -8.00 -5.87
CA SER A 46 13.87 -9.40 -5.47
C SER A 46 13.18 -9.70 -4.13
N TRP A 47 13.10 -8.70 -3.25
CA TRP A 47 12.46 -8.80 -1.93
C TRP A 47 10.98 -8.39 -1.90
N ALA A 48 10.48 -7.75 -2.97
CA ALA A 48 9.09 -7.32 -3.07
C ALA A 48 8.04 -8.42 -2.80
N PRO A 49 8.16 -9.67 -3.30
CA PRO A 49 7.15 -10.71 -3.03
C PRO A 49 7.13 -11.14 -1.56
N PHE A 50 8.29 -11.13 -0.91
CA PHE A 50 8.42 -11.41 0.51
C PHE A 50 7.80 -10.30 1.37
N MET A 51 8.22 -9.05 1.15
CA MET A 51 7.74 -7.89 1.89
C MET A 51 6.24 -7.63 1.66
N GLY A 52 5.75 -7.83 0.43
CA GLY A 52 4.37 -7.59 0.06
C GLY A 52 3.38 -8.46 0.85
N ILE A 53 3.66 -9.75 1.03
CA ILE A 53 2.79 -10.64 1.81
C ILE A 53 2.75 -10.24 3.29
N PHE A 54 3.91 -9.90 3.86
CA PHE A 54 3.99 -9.48 5.25
C PHE A 54 3.18 -8.20 5.49
N ILE A 55 3.44 -7.18 4.65
CA ILE A 55 2.77 -5.88 4.70
C ILE A 55 1.25 -6.03 4.47
N ALA A 56 0.84 -6.85 3.52
CA ALA A 56 -0.59 -7.11 3.27
C ALA A 56 -1.31 -7.72 4.48
N ARG A 57 -0.66 -8.63 5.21
CA ARG A 57 -1.25 -9.29 6.39
C ARG A 57 -1.49 -8.34 7.55
N ILE A 58 -0.52 -7.48 7.84
CA ILE A 58 -0.63 -6.51 8.94
C ILE A 58 -1.53 -5.31 8.59
N SER A 59 -1.88 -5.15 7.31
CA SER A 59 -2.68 -4.02 6.80
C SER A 59 -4.17 -4.35 6.62
N LYS A 60 -4.64 -5.50 7.12
CA LYS A 60 -6.04 -5.90 7.00
C LYS A 60 -6.96 -4.87 7.68
N GLY A 61 -7.93 -4.35 6.91
CA GLY A 61 -8.92 -3.38 7.39
C GLY A 61 -8.49 -1.91 7.31
N ARG A 62 -7.34 -1.61 6.70
CA ARG A 62 -6.91 -0.24 6.39
C ARG A 62 -7.43 0.22 5.04
N THR A 63 -7.65 1.53 4.89
CA THR A 63 -7.91 2.12 3.57
C THR A 63 -6.64 2.08 2.72
N ILE A 64 -6.78 2.12 1.39
CA ILE A 64 -5.64 2.13 0.47
C ILE A 64 -4.75 3.35 0.72
N ARG A 65 -5.34 4.51 1.04
CA ARG A 65 -4.62 5.75 1.34
C ARG A 65 -3.77 5.62 2.62
N GLU A 66 -4.37 5.14 3.71
CA GLU A 66 -3.65 4.88 4.97
C GLU A 66 -2.52 3.88 4.78
N PHE A 67 -2.79 2.81 4.02
CA PHE A 67 -1.82 1.80 3.67
C PHE A 67 -0.61 2.39 2.93
N MET A 68 -0.85 3.14 1.85
CA MET A 68 0.21 3.76 1.06
C MET A 68 1.02 4.77 1.87
N ALA A 69 0.35 5.65 2.63
CA ALA A 69 1.03 6.62 3.48
C ALA A 69 1.90 5.95 4.54
N GLY A 70 1.39 4.90 5.21
CA GLY A 70 2.13 4.16 6.22
C GLY A 70 3.36 3.46 5.66
N VAL A 71 3.22 2.78 4.51
CA VAL A 71 4.31 2.02 3.88
C VAL A 71 5.39 2.94 3.29
N LEU A 72 5.04 4.13 2.83
CA LEU A 72 6.01 5.07 2.24
C LEU A 72 6.67 5.96 3.31
N ILE A 73 5.91 6.53 4.24
CA ILE A 73 6.41 7.55 5.17
C ILE A 73 7.21 6.92 6.31
N VAL A 74 6.68 5.88 6.96
CA VAL A 74 7.29 5.34 8.18
C VAL A 74 8.70 4.79 7.93
N PRO A 75 8.95 3.93 6.91
CA PRO A 75 10.30 3.44 6.63
C PRO A 75 11.26 4.55 6.17
N SER A 76 10.75 5.53 5.41
CA SER A 76 11.57 6.64 4.91
C SER A 76 12.08 7.52 6.04
N VAL A 77 11.23 7.86 7.01
CA VAL A 77 11.63 8.63 8.20
C VAL A 77 12.66 7.86 9.02
N LEU A 78 12.44 6.57 9.25
CA LEU A 78 13.41 5.72 9.96
C LEU A 78 14.76 5.65 9.22
N ALA A 79 14.73 5.54 7.89
CA ALA A 79 15.95 5.56 7.07
C ALA A 79 16.68 6.90 7.17
N ILE A 80 15.97 8.03 7.09
CA ILE A 80 16.56 9.37 7.26
C ILE A 80 17.24 9.50 8.63
N ILE A 81 16.58 9.02 9.69
CA ILE A 81 17.13 9.01 11.05
C ILE A 81 18.40 8.17 11.10
N TRP A 82 18.33 6.94 10.60
CA TRP A 82 19.44 5.99 10.62
C TRP A 82 20.66 6.51 9.85
N PHE A 83 20.49 6.90 8.59
CA PHE A 83 21.60 7.35 7.74
C PHE A 83 22.20 8.68 8.22
N SER A 84 21.39 9.59 8.76
CA SER A 84 21.92 10.84 9.31
C SER A 84 22.65 10.62 10.64
N ALA A 85 22.20 9.67 11.47
CA ALA A 85 22.89 9.33 12.71
C ALA A 85 24.21 8.61 12.45
N PHE A 86 24.18 7.46 11.76
CA PHE A 86 25.38 6.65 11.55
C PHE A 86 26.28 7.20 10.45
N GLY A 87 25.73 7.55 9.28
CA GLY A 87 26.49 8.12 8.18
C GLY A 87 27.02 9.52 8.48
N GLY A 88 26.21 10.37 9.11
CA GLY A 88 26.66 11.68 9.57
C GLY A 88 27.78 11.59 10.62
N THR A 89 27.71 10.62 11.53
CA THR A 89 28.78 10.37 12.50
C THR A 89 30.05 9.84 11.83
N ALA A 90 29.94 8.89 10.90
CA ALA A 90 31.08 8.38 10.14
C ALA A 90 31.78 9.49 9.35
N LEU A 91 31.02 10.36 8.67
CA LEU A 91 31.57 11.52 7.96
C LEU A 91 32.23 12.55 8.90
N PHE A 92 31.66 12.73 10.09
CA PHE A 92 32.26 13.60 11.10
C PHE A 92 33.60 13.06 11.59
N VAL A 93 33.66 11.77 11.90
CA VAL A 93 34.90 11.08 12.31
C VAL A 93 35.93 11.10 11.18
N GLU A 94 35.51 10.88 9.93
CA GLU A 94 36.39 10.94 8.76
C GLU A 94 37.05 12.32 8.60
N ARG A 95 36.28 13.39 8.82
CA ARG A 95 36.72 14.76 8.53
C ARG A 95 37.42 15.44 9.70
N PHE A 96 37.04 15.13 10.94
CA PHE A 96 37.48 15.83 12.14
C PHE A 96 38.08 14.90 13.22
N GLY A 97 37.93 13.58 13.08
CA GLY A 97 38.45 12.58 14.00
C GLY A 97 39.72 11.92 13.48
N ALA A 98 39.88 10.62 13.79
CA ALA A 98 41.03 9.83 13.39
C ALA A 98 41.14 9.59 11.87
N GLY A 99 40.04 9.75 11.12
CA GLY A 99 40.00 9.46 9.69
C GLY A 99 40.05 7.95 9.37
N GLY A 100 40.21 7.62 8.10
CA GLY A 100 40.45 6.24 7.63
C GLY A 100 39.20 5.38 7.45
N ILE A 101 38.01 5.90 7.75
CA ILE A 101 36.75 5.19 7.49
C ILE A 101 36.51 5.10 5.98
N SER A 102 36.83 6.17 5.23
CA SER A 102 36.65 6.19 3.78
C SER A 102 37.50 5.14 3.06
N GLU A 103 38.75 4.94 3.49
CA GLU A 103 39.64 3.90 2.97
C GLU A 103 39.11 2.51 3.32
N LEU A 104 38.66 2.31 4.57
CA LEU A 104 38.11 1.04 5.02
C LEU A 104 36.83 0.66 4.25
N VAL A 105 35.96 1.61 3.91
CA VAL A 105 34.78 1.36 3.08
C VAL A 105 35.15 0.84 1.68
N LEU A 106 36.31 1.24 1.15
CA LEU A 106 36.78 0.79 -0.17
C LEU A 106 37.45 -0.58 -0.13
N SER A 107 38.07 -0.96 0.99
CA SER A 107 38.78 -2.24 1.14
C SER A 107 37.96 -3.33 1.83
N GLU A 108 37.31 -3.00 2.96
CA GLU A 108 36.64 -3.91 3.89
C GLU A 108 35.38 -3.23 4.48
N VAL A 109 34.34 -3.10 3.65
CA VAL A 109 33.09 -2.39 4.00
C VAL A 109 32.39 -2.97 5.23
N ASP A 110 32.59 -4.27 5.51
CA ASP A 110 32.05 -4.97 6.67
C ASP A 110 32.62 -4.48 8.01
N LEU A 111 33.82 -3.89 8.02
CA LEU A 111 34.43 -3.31 9.21
C LEU A 111 34.07 -1.84 9.45
N ALA A 112 33.53 -1.14 8.45
CA ALA A 112 33.28 0.30 8.51
C ALA A 112 32.37 0.73 9.68
N LEU A 113 31.35 -0.07 10.00
CA LEU A 113 30.48 0.18 11.15
C LEU A 113 31.28 0.12 12.46
N PHE A 114 32.10 -0.92 12.63
CA PHE A 114 32.86 -1.13 13.87
C PHE A 114 33.98 -0.11 14.03
N ALA A 115 34.63 0.28 12.93
CA ALA A 115 35.60 1.38 12.94
C ALA A 115 34.94 2.70 13.37
N THR A 116 33.73 2.99 12.88
CA THR A 116 32.97 4.18 13.30
C THR A 116 32.62 4.12 14.79
N LEU A 117 32.18 2.95 15.29
CA LEU A 117 31.85 2.77 16.71
C LEU A 117 33.08 2.81 17.63
N ALA A 118 34.26 2.43 17.13
CA ALA A 118 35.52 2.46 17.86
C ALA A 118 35.91 3.88 18.29
N GLU A 119 35.55 4.87 17.48
CA GLU A 119 35.82 6.30 17.70
C GLU A 119 34.79 6.98 18.63
N LEU A 120 33.78 6.24 19.09
CA LEU A 120 32.76 6.73 20.02
C LEU A 120 33.06 6.33 21.47
N PRO A 121 32.61 7.11 22.46
CA PRO A 121 32.71 6.71 23.86
C PRO A 121 31.95 5.39 24.08
N LEU A 122 32.48 4.52 24.95
CA LEU A 122 31.93 3.19 25.24
C LEU A 122 31.96 2.22 24.03
N SER A 123 32.94 2.38 23.12
CA SER A 123 33.12 1.55 21.92
C SER A 123 33.03 0.05 22.17
N GLY A 124 33.60 -0.45 23.28
CA GLY A 124 33.52 -1.87 23.64
C GLY A 124 32.08 -2.36 23.85
N ILE A 125 31.23 -1.55 24.49
CA ILE A 125 29.82 -1.90 24.73
C ILE A 125 29.02 -1.79 23.44
N THR A 126 29.17 -0.69 22.69
CA THR A 126 28.42 -0.46 21.45
C THR A 126 28.76 -1.47 20.37
N THR A 127 30.01 -1.91 20.28
CA THR A 127 30.46 -2.97 19.37
C THR A 127 29.81 -4.31 19.70
N VAL A 128 29.81 -4.72 20.97
CA VAL A 128 29.16 -5.96 21.41
C VAL A 128 27.65 -5.91 21.16
N LEU A 129 27.01 -4.77 21.45
CA LEU A 129 25.59 -4.59 21.16
C LEU A 129 25.29 -4.65 19.66
N ALA A 130 26.13 -4.05 18.82
CA ALA A 130 25.98 -4.11 17.37
C ALA A 130 26.08 -5.56 16.86
N LEU A 131 27.05 -6.35 17.36
CA LEU A 131 27.17 -7.77 17.02
C LEU A 131 25.93 -8.57 17.42
N VAL A 132 25.43 -8.36 18.63
CA VAL A 132 24.21 -9.03 19.11
C VAL A 132 23.00 -8.64 18.26
N LEU A 133 22.85 -7.36 17.91
CA LEU A 133 21.76 -6.88 17.06
C LEU A 133 21.84 -7.49 15.66
N ILE A 134 23.02 -7.52 15.04
CA ILE A 134 23.23 -8.16 13.73
C ILE A 134 22.80 -9.64 13.79
N LEU A 135 23.17 -10.36 14.86
CA LEU A 135 22.79 -11.76 15.04
C LEU A 135 21.27 -11.93 15.20
N ILE A 136 20.62 -11.08 15.99
CA ILE A 136 19.15 -11.10 16.15
C ILE A 136 18.46 -10.82 14.80
N PHE A 137 18.90 -9.79 14.07
CA PHE A 137 18.35 -9.46 12.75
C PHE A 137 18.56 -10.59 11.76
N PHE A 138 19.73 -11.22 11.76
CA PHE A 138 20.04 -12.36 10.91
C PHE A 138 19.10 -13.53 11.18
N VAL A 139 18.96 -13.96 12.45
CA VAL A 139 18.08 -15.07 12.83
C VAL A 139 16.62 -14.77 12.52
N THR A 140 16.15 -13.57 12.85
CA THR A 140 14.75 -13.16 12.63
C THR A 140 14.41 -13.07 11.14
N SER A 141 15.35 -12.55 10.33
CA SER A 141 15.18 -12.45 8.89
C SER A 141 15.20 -13.83 8.23
N ALA A 142 16.11 -14.72 8.65
CA ALA A 142 16.19 -16.08 8.13
C ALA A 142 14.93 -16.90 8.46
N ASP A 143 14.40 -16.80 9.69
CA ASP A 143 13.15 -17.45 10.07
C ASP A 143 11.98 -16.96 9.21
N SER A 144 11.84 -15.63 9.08
CA SER A 144 10.78 -15.02 8.28
C SER A 144 10.85 -15.44 6.80
N ALA A 145 12.05 -15.40 6.19
CA ALA A 145 12.27 -15.81 4.80
C ALA A 145 11.91 -17.28 4.57
N SER A 146 12.38 -18.17 5.45
CA SER A 146 12.08 -19.61 5.37
C SER A 146 10.58 -19.90 5.53
N TYR A 147 9.88 -19.13 6.38
CA TYR A 147 8.45 -19.22 6.57
C TYR A 147 7.68 -18.80 5.31
N VAL A 148 8.03 -17.66 4.69
CA VAL A 148 7.32 -17.18 3.50
C VAL A 148 7.54 -18.12 2.32
N LEU A 149 8.78 -18.57 2.08
CA LEU A 149 9.06 -19.55 1.04
C LEU A 149 8.29 -20.85 1.29
N GLY A 150 8.27 -21.32 2.53
CA GLY A 150 7.50 -22.49 2.91
C GLY A 150 6.01 -22.34 2.65
N ALA A 151 5.44 -21.16 2.92
CA ALA A 151 4.04 -20.85 2.62
C ALA A 151 3.76 -20.85 1.11
N MET A 152 4.63 -20.22 0.31
CA MET A 152 4.52 -20.17 -1.15
C MET A 152 4.60 -21.57 -1.77
N THR A 153 5.48 -22.44 -1.28
CA THR A 153 5.61 -23.83 -1.78
C THR A 153 4.63 -24.83 -1.18
N SER A 154 3.77 -24.39 -0.25
CA SER A 154 2.75 -25.23 0.38
C SER A 154 1.34 -24.81 -0.03
N ARG A 155 1.12 -24.40 -1.29
CA ARG A 155 -0.19 -23.91 -1.79
C ARG A 155 -0.74 -22.70 -1.01
N GLY A 156 0.15 -21.84 -0.50
CA GLY A 156 -0.25 -20.64 0.24
C GLY A 156 -0.72 -20.88 1.66
N THR A 157 -0.44 -22.05 2.26
CA THR A 157 -0.84 -22.33 3.65
C THR A 157 -0.25 -21.32 4.62
N VAL A 158 -1.05 -20.82 5.55
CA VAL A 158 -0.63 -19.86 6.58
C VAL A 158 0.28 -20.50 7.64
N ASN A 159 0.37 -21.84 7.68
CA ASN A 159 1.26 -22.55 8.59
C ASN A 159 1.96 -23.71 7.85
N PRO A 160 3.08 -23.45 7.14
CA PRO A 160 3.81 -24.49 6.45
C PRO A 160 4.46 -25.47 7.44
N LYS A 161 4.53 -26.75 7.05
CA LYS A 161 5.13 -27.81 7.88
C LYS A 161 6.59 -27.46 8.23
N MET A 162 7.01 -27.80 9.44
CA MET A 162 8.36 -27.49 9.95
C MET A 162 9.49 -27.96 9.02
N TRP A 163 9.36 -29.15 8.43
CA TRP A 163 10.38 -29.68 7.51
C TRP A 163 10.55 -28.85 6.23
N VAL A 164 9.47 -28.22 5.73
CA VAL A 164 9.53 -27.35 4.55
C VAL A 164 10.29 -26.07 4.88
N LYS A 165 10.04 -25.49 6.06
CA LYS A 165 10.78 -24.32 6.56
C LYS A 165 12.27 -24.64 6.74
N LEU A 166 12.59 -25.79 7.36
CA LEU A 166 13.97 -26.24 7.53
C LEU A 166 14.66 -26.47 6.19
N ALA A 167 13.99 -27.11 5.23
CA ALA A 167 14.54 -27.33 3.89
C ALA A 167 14.89 -26.00 3.20
N TRP A 168 13.98 -25.02 3.23
CA TRP A 168 14.24 -23.68 2.70
C TRP A 168 15.34 -22.94 3.47
N GLY A 169 15.37 -23.05 4.81
CA GLY A 169 16.43 -22.46 5.63
C GLY A 169 17.81 -23.01 5.27
N PHE A 170 17.95 -24.33 5.08
CA PHE A 170 19.19 -24.94 4.62
C PHE A 170 19.57 -24.52 3.21
N LEU A 171 18.61 -24.41 2.30
CA LEU A 171 18.86 -23.92 0.93
C LEU A 171 19.35 -22.47 0.94
N ILE A 172 18.72 -21.58 1.72
CA ILE A 172 19.15 -20.18 1.86
C ILE A 172 20.57 -20.11 2.47
N ALA A 173 20.82 -20.85 3.55
CA ALA A 173 22.14 -20.87 4.18
C ALA A 173 23.21 -21.43 3.24
N GLY A 174 22.87 -22.47 2.46
CA GLY A 174 23.74 -23.07 1.47
C GLY A 174 24.07 -22.12 0.33
N THR A 175 23.07 -21.45 -0.26
CA THR A 175 23.30 -20.46 -1.31
C THR A 175 24.10 -19.27 -0.80
N ALA A 176 23.78 -18.74 0.38
CA ALA A 176 24.56 -17.68 1.00
C ALA A 176 26.02 -18.09 1.22
N SER A 177 26.27 -19.30 1.74
CA SER A 177 27.62 -19.82 1.94
C SER A 177 28.39 -19.94 0.63
N VAL A 178 27.77 -20.47 -0.42
CA VAL A 178 28.40 -20.57 -1.75
C VAL A 178 28.71 -19.19 -2.33
N LEU A 179 27.80 -18.22 -2.19
CA LEU A 179 28.01 -16.86 -2.70
C LEU A 179 29.11 -16.12 -1.93
N LEU A 180 29.20 -16.31 -0.62
CA LEU A 180 30.29 -15.74 0.20
C LEU A 180 31.65 -16.37 -0.11
N LEU A 181 31.69 -17.66 -0.42
CA LEU A 181 32.92 -18.39 -0.77
C LEU A 181 33.30 -18.24 -2.25
N SER A 182 32.37 -17.81 -3.10
CA SER A 182 32.63 -17.58 -4.53
C SER A 182 33.61 -16.42 -4.68
N GLY A 183 34.76 -16.68 -5.32
CA GLY A 183 35.88 -15.74 -5.43
C GLY A 183 35.49 -14.38 -6.01
N GLY A 184 36.08 -13.31 -5.47
CA GLY A 184 35.81 -11.92 -5.86
C GLY A 184 35.40 -10.99 -4.70
N GLY A 185 35.42 -11.46 -3.45
CA GLY A 185 35.12 -10.64 -2.27
C GLY A 185 33.72 -10.81 -1.68
N GLY A 186 32.98 -11.87 -2.05
CA GLY A 186 31.67 -12.25 -1.49
C GLY A 186 30.51 -11.30 -1.83
N LEU A 187 30.68 -10.01 -1.57
CA LEU A 187 29.73 -8.94 -1.88
C LEU A 187 29.48 -8.83 -3.38
N ASP A 188 30.52 -8.84 -4.21
CA ASP A 188 30.37 -8.72 -5.68
C ASP A 188 29.56 -9.90 -6.27
N ALA A 189 29.77 -11.11 -5.74
CA ALA A 189 29.00 -12.28 -6.13
C ALA A 189 27.53 -12.17 -5.70
N LEU A 190 27.27 -11.71 -4.47
CA LEU A 190 25.93 -11.44 -3.97
C LEU A 190 25.21 -10.37 -4.80
N GLN A 191 25.87 -9.25 -5.11
CA GLN A 191 25.30 -8.17 -5.93
C GLN A 191 24.91 -8.66 -7.32
N THR A 192 25.80 -9.42 -7.96
CA THR A 192 25.56 -9.97 -9.30
C THR A 192 24.38 -10.94 -9.29
N ALA A 193 24.32 -11.85 -8.31
CA ALA A 193 23.20 -12.78 -8.17
C ALA A 193 21.87 -12.06 -7.95
N SER A 194 21.84 -11.00 -7.13
CA SER A 194 20.64 -10.17 -6.95
C SER A 194 20.19 -9.49 -8.25
N ILE A 195 21.12 -8.94 -9.05
CA ILE A 195 20.76 -8.29 -10.32
C ILE A 195 20.16 -9.28 -11.32
N ILE A 196 20.78 -10.46 -11.48
CA ILE A 196 20.31 -11.49 -12.41
C ILE A 196 18.93 -12.01 -12.01
N THR A 197 18.69 -12.21 -10.72
CA THR A 197 17.40 -12.73 -10.21
C THR A 197 16.30 -11.67 -10.21
N ALA A 198 16.62 -10.40 -10.07
CA ALA A 198 15.65 -9.31 -10.08
C ALA A 198 15.05 -9.03 -11.46
N LEU A 199 15.82 -9.21 -12.53
CA LEU A 199 15.37 -8.92 -13.90
C LEU A 199 14.07 -9.66 -14.30
N PRO A 200 13.95 -10.99 -14.19
CA PRO A 200 12.69 -11.68 -14.50
C PRO A 200 11.56 -11.26 -13.56
N PHE A 201 11.88 -10.96 -12.30
CA PHE A 201 10.88 -10.52 -11.34
C PHE A 201 10.35 -9.11 -11.63
N ALA A 202 11.19 -8.22 -12.16
CA ALA A 202 10.76 -6.90 -12.61
C ALA A 202 9.66 -6.99 -13.69
N ILE A 203 9.78 -7.93 -14.63
CA ILE A 203 8.74 -8.21 -15.63
C ILE A 203 7.43 -8.65 -14.96
N ILE A 204 7.51 -9.54 -13.97
CA ILE A 204 6.34 -9.98 -13.19
C ILE A 204 5.69 -8.79 -12.48
N MET A 205 6.48 -7.90 -11.88
CA MET A 205 5.94 -6.69 -11.23
C MET A 205 5.22 -5.75 -12.19
N LEU A 206 5.73 -5.56 -13.41
CA LEU A 206 5.04 -4.76 -14.42
C LEU A 206 3.67 -5.36 -14.77
N VAL A 207 3.58 -6.68 -14.89
CA VAL A 207 2.30 -7.39 -15.09
C VAL A 207 1.39 -7.23 -13.88
N MET A 208 1.93 -7.27 -12.66
CA MET A 208 1.15 -7.04 -11.42
C MET A 208 0.59 -5.62 -11.35
N ILE A 209 1.37 -4.61 -11.74
CA ILE A 209 0.89 -3.21 -11.83
C ILE A 209 -0.29 -3.13 -12.79
N GLY A 210 -0.16 -3.70 -14.00
CA GLY A 210 -1.26 -3.75 -14.97
C GLY A 210 -2.50 -4.48 -14.42
N SER A 211 -2.30 -5.59 -13.71
CA SER A 211 -3.39 -6.36 -13.10
C SER A 211 -4.12 -5.57 -12.01
N ILE A 212 -3.39 -4.83 -11.17
CA ILE A 212 -3.98 -3.98 -10.11
C ILE A 212 -4.77 -2.82 -10.73
N LEU A 213 -4.26 -2.17 -11.78
CA LEU A 213 -4.97 -1.10 -12.47
C LEU A 213 -6.29 -1.60 -13.10
N ILE A 214 -6.27 -2.80 -13.70
CA ILE A 214 -7.49 -3.44 -14.22
C ILE A 214 -8.45 -3.81 -13.08
N MET A 215 -7.93 -4.32 -11.96
CA MET A 215 -8.74 -4.66 -10.80
C MET A 215 -9.44 -3.42 -10.22
N PHE A 216 -8.69 -2.34 -9.98
CA PHE A 216 -9.27 -1.10 -9.45
C PHE A 216 -10.28 -0.45 -10.39
N THR A 217 -10.05 -0.48 -11.70
CA THR A 217 -11.05 0.03 -12.66
C THR A 217 -12.33 -0.80 -12.67
N LYS A 218 -12.24 -2.13 -12.49
CA LYS A 218 -13.41 -3.00 -12.34
C LYS A 218 -14.14 -2.78 -11.02
N ASP A 219 -13.42 -2.74 -9.90
CA ASP A 219 -13.98 -2.50 -8.57
C ASP A 219 -14.70 -1.15 -8.51
N LEU A 220 -14.11 -0.09 -9.08
CA LEU A 220 -14.76 1.23 -9.15
C LEU A 220 -16.06 1.18 -9.93
N LYS A 221 -16.10 0.44 -11.05
CA LYS A 221 -17.32 0.28 -11.85
C LYS A 221 -18.40 -0.51 -11.09
N GLU A 222 -18.03 -1.58 -10.41
CA GLU A 222 -18.96 -2.38 -9.60
C GLU A 222 -19.53 -1.57 -8.43
N VAL A 223 -18.71 -0.75 -7.78
CA VAL A 223 -19.16 0.17 -6.72
C VAL A 223 -20.16 1.20 -7.27
N GLN A 224 -19.92 1.75 -8.47
CA GLN A 224 -20.84 2.69 -9.12
C GLN A 224 -22.20 2.03 -9.44
N GLU A 225 -22.18 0.83 -10.02
CA GLU A 225 -23.41 0.07 -10.32
C GLU A 225 -24.20 -0.22 -9.04
N THR A 226 -23.52 -0.66 -7.98
CA THR A 226 -24.16 -0.97 -6.70
C THR A 226 -24.74 0.27 -6.00
N LYS A 227 -24.03 1.41 -6.03
CA LYS A 227 -24.54 2.68 -5.48
C LYS A 227 -25.79 3.14 -6.24
N THR A 228 -25.77 3.05 -7.57
CA THR A 228 -26.89 3.42 -8.45
C THR A 228 -28.11 2.54 -8.14
N GLU A 229 -27.94 1.22 -8.03
CA GLU A 229 -29.02 0.31 -7.66
C GLU A 229 -29.58 0.58 -6.25
N GLN A 230 -28.72 0.88 -5.29
CA GLN A 230 -29.15 1.19 -3.92
C GLN A 230 -29.91 2.52 -3.85
N GLN A 231 -29.45 3.55 -4.56
CA GLN A 231 -30.16 4.82 -4.67
C GLN A 231 -31.52 4.64 -5.35
N HIS A 232 -31.56 3.90 -6.47
CA HIS A 232 -32.82 3.58 -7.16
C HIS A 232 -33.80 2.84 -6.22
N ARG A 233 -33.33 1.84 -5.47
CA ARG A 233 -34.17 1.14 -4.47
C ARG A 233 -34.63 2.06 -3.33
N ARG A 234 -33.80 2.98 -2.85
CA ARG A 234 -34.17 3.95 -1.80
C ARG A 234 -35.20 4.94 -2.31
N PHE A 235 -35.02 5.44 -3.52
CA PHE A 235 -35.92 6.39 -4.15
C PHE A 235 -37.27 5.74 -4.46
N GLN A 236 -37.28 4.53 -5.02
CA GLN A 236 -38.52 3.76 -5.22
C GLN A 236 -39.26 3.53 -3.89
N LYS A 237 -38.56 3.12 -2.82
CA LYS A 237 -39.18 2.99 -1.48
C LYS A 237 -39.74 4.32 -0.97
N LYS A 238 -39.08 5.45 -1.26
CA LYS A 238 -39.51 6.79 -0.84
C LYS A 238 -40.76 7.24 -1.61
N ILE A 239 -40.79 7.05 -2.93
CA ILE A 239 -41.95 7.30 -3.78
C ILE A 239 -43.12 6.43 -3.34
N GLN A 240 -42.91 5.11 -3.25
CA GLN A 240 -43.97 4.18 -2.87
C GLN A 240 -44.57 4.56 -1.51
N ARG A 241 -43.74 4.93 -0.54
CA ARG A 241 -44.19 5.36 0.80
C ARG A 241 -44.92 6.71 0.76
N ASN A 242 -44.46 7.66 -0.03
CA ASN A 242 -45.08 8.99 -0.18
C ASN A 242 -46.43 8.92 -0.90
N ILE A 243 -46.51 8.18 -2.00
CA ILE A 243 -47.75 7.95 -2.76
C ILE A 243 -48.75 7.19 -1.89
N LEU A 244 -48.33 6.08 -1.27
CA LEU A 244 -49.20 5.30 -0.38
C LEU A 244 -49.74 6.15 0.77
N HIS A 245 -48.93 7.05 1.33
CA HIS A 245 -49.38 7.96 2.38
C HIS A 245 -50.36 9.01 1.85
N ARG A 246 -50.13 9.61 0.67
CA ARG A 246 -51.07 10.57 0.06
C ARG A 246 -52.39 9.93 -0.30
N VAL A 247 -52.37 8.84 -1.07
CA VAL A 247 -53.59 8.10 -1.45
C VAL A 247 -54.36 7.68 -0.21
N LYS A 248 -53.70 7.14 0.82
CA LYS A 248 -54.38 6.74 2.05
C LYS A 248 -54.94 7.92 2.85
N LYS A 249 -54.34 9.11 2.74
CA LYS A 249 -54.85 10.33 3.37
C LYS A 249 -56.04 10.88 2.60
N ASP A 250 -55.91 11.01 1.28
CA ASP A 250 -56.93 11.57 0.39
C ASP A 250 -58.18 10.68 0.38
N VAL A 251 -58.02 9.36 0.20
CA VAL A 251 -59.10 8.37 0.31
C VAL A 251 -59.73 8.38 1.70
N LYS A 252 -58.94 8.58 2.75
CA LYS A 252 -59.50 8.65 4.11
C LYS A 252 -60.35 9.89 4.27
N GLU A 253 -59.83 11.07 3.93
CA GLU A 253 -60.56 12.36 4.06
C GLU A 253 -61.84 12.34 3.23
N GLU A 254 -61.78 11.89 1.97
CA GLU A 254 -62.91 11.89 1.02
C GLU A 254 -64.00 10.86 1.39
N ILE A 255 -63.63 9.64 1.81
CA ILE A 255 -64.63 8.64 2.21
C ILE A 255 -65.23 8.94 3.61
N THR A 256 -64.50 9.59 4.54
CA THR A 256 -65.07 9.98 5.84
C THR A 256 -66.11 11.10 5.76
N GLU A 257 -66.14 11.89 4.69
CA GLU A 257 -67.19 12.90 4.50
C GLU A 257 -68.49 12.33 3.92
N GLU A 258 -68.45 11.17 3.24
CA GLU A 258 -69.61 10.63 2.49
C GLU A 258 -70.23 9.32 3.01
N LEU A 259 -69.55 8.50 3.84
CA LEU A 259 -70.02 7.13 4.16
C LEU A 259 -70.04 6.79 5.66
N SER A 260 -70.97 5.90 6.07
CA SER A 260 -71.01 5.34 7.43
C SER A 260 -69.86 4.33 7.66
N GLU A 261 -69.39 4.21 8.91
CA GLU A 261 -68.23 3.38 9.33
C GLU A 261 -68.26 1.91 8.84
N GLU A 262 -69.44 1.32 8.61
CA GLU A 262 -69.58 -0.06 8.11
C GLU A 262 -69.27 -0.19 6.62
N ALA A 263 -69.65 0.79 5.78
CA ALA A 263 -69.36 0.78 4.34
C ALA A 263 -67.90 1.16 4.04
N TYR A 264 -67.26 1.91 4.95
CA TYR A 264 -65.85 2.31 4.84
C TYR A 264 -64.90 1.10 4.78
N GLN A 265 -65.11 0.07 5.62
CA GLN A 265 -64.18 -1.07 5.65
C GLN A 265 -64.27 -1.96 4.42
N GLU A 266 -65.45 -2.12 3.84
CA GLU A 266 -65.66 -2.99 2.68
C GLU A 266 -65.08 -2.37 1.39
N VAL A 267 -65.27 -1.07 1.19
CA VAL A 267 -64.72 -0.32 0.04
C VAL A 267 -63.21 -0.14 0.16
N LYS A 268 -62.71 0.10 1.37
CA LYS A 268 -61.28 0.29 1.63
C LYS A 268 -60.46 -0.92 1.22
N ASP A 269 -60.88 -2.14 1.55
CA ASP A 269 -60.08 -3.33 1.23
C ASP A 269 -60.08 -3.65 -0.28
N GLN A 270 -61.18 -3.35 -1.00
CA GLN A 270 -61.24 -3.54 -2.46
C GLN A 270 -60.43 -2.49 -3.24
N VAL A 271 -60.60 -1.20 -2.92
CA VAL A 271 -59.89 -0.11 -3.61
C VAL A 271 -58.38 -0.19 -3.33
N TYR A 272 -58.00 -0.62 -2.12
CA TYR A 272 -56.59 -0.73 -1.76
C TYR A 272 -55.85 -1.82 -2.53
N GLU A 273 -56.48 -2.96 -2.83
CA GLU A 273 -55.82 -3.96 -3.70
C GLU A 273 -55.84 -3.57 -5.17
N GLN A 274 -56.94 -2.97 -5.65
CA GLN A 274 -57.07 -2.62 -7.06
C GLN A 274 -56.10 -1.50 -7.48
N VAL A 275 -55.96 -0.46 -6.65
CA VAL A 275 -54.95 0.60 -6.86
C VAL A 275 -53.51 0.06 -6.70
N LYS A 276 -53.31 -0.96 -5.87
CA LYS A 276 -51.99 -1.55 -5.65
C LYS A 276 -51.52 -2.40 -6.83
N GLU A 277 -52.41 -3.03 -7.59
CA GLU A 277 -52.08 -3.71 -8.86
C GLU A 277 -51.85 -2.71 -10.00
N ASP A 278 -52.79 -1.80 -10.26
CA ASP A 278 -52.75 -0.94 -11.45
C ASP A 278 -51.64 0.12 -11.40
N LEU A 279 -51.40 0.71 -10.23
CA LEU A 279 -50.41 1.78 -10.07
C LEU A 279 -48.96 1.24 -10.09
N TYR A 280 -48.75 -0.07 -9.90
CA TYR A 280 -47.41 -0.65 -9.84
C TYR A 280 -46.78 -0.83 -11.22
N ASP A 281 -47.58 -1.15 -12.23
CA ASP A 281 -47.08 -1.33 -13.60
C ASP A 281 -47.06 -0.03 -14.41
N GLU A 282 -48.00 0.90 -14.18
CA GLU A 282 -48.10 2.16 -14.92
C GLU A 282 -47.05 3.20 -14.47
N VAL A 283 -46.83 3.34 -13.17
CA VAL A 283 -45.76 4.21 -12.62
C VAL A 283 -44.37 3.65 -12.94
N LYS A 284 -44.25 2.33 -13.12
CA LYS A 284 -42.97 1.66 -13.34
C LYS A 284 -42.38 1.88 -14.72
N GLU A 285 -43.17 2.14 -15.76
CA GLU A 285 -42.62 2.50 -17.09
C GLU A 285 -42.29 3.99 -17.19
N GLU A 286 -43.20 4.85 -16.75
CA GLU A 286 -43.09 6.30 -16.92
C GLU A 286 -42.02 6.90 -16.01
N VAL A 287 -41.99 6.49 -14.73
CA VAL A 287 -41.00 6.99 -13.76
C VAL A 287 -39.62 6.40 -14.00
N TYR A 288 -39.48 5.26 -14.68
CA TYR A 288 -38.17 4.63 -14.91
C TYR A 288 -37.31 5.36 -15.94
N GLN A 289 -37.92 5.98 -16.96
CA GLN A 289 -37.22 6.83 -17.93
C GLN A 289 -36.76 8.13 -17.29
N ASP A 290 -37.67 8.84 -16.61
CA ASP A 290 -37.36 10.11 -15.93
C ASP A 290 -36.34 9.89 -14.79
N LEU A 291 -36.47 8.79 -14.03
CA LEU A 291 -35.50 8.40 -13.00
C LEU A 291 -34.11 8.15 -13.53
N LYS A 292 -33.99 7.58 -14.72
CA LYS A 292 -32.68 7.23 -15.28
C LYS A 292 -31.88 8.49 -15.60
N GLU A 293 -32.54 9.53 -16.10
CA GLU A 293 -31.87 10.80 -16.42
C GLU A 293 -31.51 11.57 -15.15
N GLU A 294 -32.43 11.65 -14.18
CA GLU A 294 -32.24 12.39 -12.94
C GLU A 294 -31.15 11.75 -12.05
N ILE A 295 -31.16 10.42 -11.90
CA ILE A 295 -30.13 9.70 -11.13
C ILE A 295 -28.76 9.82 -11.80
N VAL A 296 -28.68 9.76 -13.13
CA VAL A 296 -27.39 9.92 -13.84
C VAL A 296 -26.82 11.31 -13.64
N GLN A 297 -27.65 12.36 -13.58
CA GLN A 297 -27.18 13.70 -13.27
C GLN A 297 -26.75 13.83 -11.80
N GLU A 298 -27.56 13.36 -10.87
CA GLU A 298 -27.31 13.51 -9.43
C GLU A 298 -26.05 12.74 -8.99
N VAL A 299 -25.85 11.50 -9.48
CA VAL A 299 -24.61 10.73 -9.25
C VAL A 299 -23.40 11.42 -9.86
N LYS A 300 -23.55 12.05 -11.03
CA LYS A 300 -22.45 12.75 -11.68
C LYS A 300 -22.07 14.03 -10.94
N GLU A 301 -23.04 14.74 -10.39
CA GLU A 301 -22.81 15.92 -9.55
C GLU A 301 -22.19 15.56 -8.20
N GLU A 302 -22.70 14.54 -7.52
CA GLU A 302 -22.22 14.08 -6.21
C GLU A 302 -20.78 13.53 -6.31
N ILE A 303 -20.45 12.79 -7.37
CA ILE A 303 -19.07 12.36 -7.64
C ILE A 303 -18.17 13.55 -7.99
N THR A 304 -18.67 14.51 -8.76
CA THR A 304 -17.88 15.71 -9.09
C THR A 304 -17.59 16.50 -7.82
N GLN A 305 -18.55 16.57 -6.88
CA GLN A 305 -18.35 17.20 -5.57
C GLN A 305 -17.40 16.39 -4.68
N GLU A 306 -17.56 15.07 -4.54
CA GLU A 306 -16.63 14.24 -3.74
C GLU A 306 -15.19 14.32 -4.28
N VAL A 307 -15.00 14.27 -5.60
CA VAL A 307 -13.67 14.39 -6.23
C VAL A 307 -13.09 15.81 -6.05
N LEU A 308 -13.94 16.85 -6.05
CA LEU A 308 -13.49 18.22 -5.81
C LEU A 308 -13.19 18.48 -4.34
N GLU A 309 -13.97 17.92 -3.42
CA GLU A 309 -13.77 18.01 -1.96
C GLU A 309 -12.51 17.27 -1.53
N GLU A 310 -12.27 16.07 -2.08
CA GLU A 310 -11.06 15.29 -1.89
C GLU A 310 -9.80 16.02 -2.41
N ASN A 311 -9.94 16.92 -3.40
CA ASN A 311 -8.86 17.78 -3.90
C ASN A 311 -8.71 19.12 -3.14
N THR A 312 -9.71 19.56 -2.37
CA THR A 312 -9.65 20.80 -1.59
C THR A 312 -9.25 20.61 -0.13
N GLU A 313 -9.40 19.41 0.44
CA GLU A 313 -8.85 19.10 1.77
C GLU A 313 -7.31 18.99 1.80
N ASP A 314 -6.64 19.04 0.64
CA ASP A 314 -5.17 18.91 0.51
C ASP A 314 -4.46 20.24 0.15
N LYS A 315 -5.05 21.40 0.50
CA LYS A 315 -4.30 22.67 0.55
C LYS A 315 -3.78 22.90 1.97
N PRO A 316 -2.45 22.92 2.19
CA PRO A 316 -1.92 23.23 3.51
C PRO A 316 -2.14 24.72 3.80
N ASP A 317 -2.79 24.99 4.93
CA ASP A 317 -2.92 26.32 5.51
C ASP A 317 -1.53 26.91 5.76
N ASN A 318 -1.30 28.06 5.16
CA ASN A 318 -0.08 28.85 5.28
C ASN A 318 -0.11 29.65 6.59
N LYS A 319 0.71 29.26 7.57
CA LYS A 319 1.22 30.12 8.65
C LYS A 319 2.66 29.75 9.00
#